data_AF-A0A940C1F0-F1
#
_entry.id   AF-A0A940C1F0-F1
#
_cell.length_a   1.000
_cell.length_b   1.000
_cell.length_c   1.000
_cell.angle_alpha   90.00
_cell.angle_beta   90.00
_cell.angle_gamma   90.00
#
_symmetry.space_group_name_H-M   'P 1'
#
loop_
_entity.id
_entity.type
_entity.pdbx_description
1 polymer ?
#
loop_
_entity_poly.entity_id
_entity_poly.type
_entity_poly.pdbx_seq_one_letter_code
_entity_poly.pdbx_strand_id
1 'polypeptide(L)'
;MPLLIAALAAVALAVFLTAPNIKRGRMARWRGQRFAHRGLHSASRDLVENTLPAFEAACRKGYGIELDIQFTADGQAVVFHDDNLSRLTGDPRPVREVTLAELRNMPRAGVEDARGPTLRETLAAV
;
A
#
# COMPACT_ATOMS: atom_id res chain seq x y z
N MET A 1 -47.66 17.15 -9.38
CA MET A 1 -46.84 18.10 -8.61
C MET A 1 -46.36 17.54 -7.25
N PRO A 2 -47.21 17.02 -6.34
CA PRO A 2 -46.74 16.56 -5.02
C PRO A 2 -45.86 15.30 -5.06
N LEU A 3 -46.16 14.36 -5.96
CA LEU A 3 -45.34 13.14 -6.13
C LEU A 3 -43.94 13.43 -6.66
N LEU A 4 -43.81 14.43 -7.54
CA LEU A 4 -42.51 14.87 -8.08
C LEU A 4 -41.65 15.51 -6.97
N ILE A 5 -42.27 16.34 -6.12
CA ILE A 5 -41.59 16.97 -4.98
C ILE A 5 -41.15 15.91 -3.97
N ALA A 6 -42.00 14.93 -3.64
CA ALA A 6 -41.66 13.84 -2.74
C ALA A 6 -40.52 12.97 -3.29
N ALA A 7 -40.53 12.67 -4.58
CA ALA A 7 -39.45 11.92 -5.24
C ALA A 7 -38.12 12.69 -5.20
N LEU A 8 -38.12 13.98 -5.51
CA LEU A 8 -36.93 14.82 -5.44
C LEU A 8 -36.38 14.94 -4.00
N ALA A 9 -37.26 15.08 -3.01
CA ALA A 9 -36.86 15.12 -1.61
C ALA A 9 -36.25 13.79 -1.14
N ALA A 10 -36.80 12.65 -1.57
CA ALA A 10 -36.26 11.33 -1.27
C ALA A 10 -34.87 11.12 -1.89
N VAL A 11 -34.67 11.56 -3.14
CA VAL A 11 -33.36 11.52 -3.81
C VAL A 11 -32.35 12.42 -3.09
N ALA A 12 -32.73 13.66 -2.75
CA ALA A 12 -31.86 14.57 -2.02
C ALA A 12 -31.47 14.01 -0.64
N LEU A 13 -32.41 13.37 0.06
CA LEU A 13 -32.15 12.71 1.33
C LEU A 13 -31.20 11.51 1.15
N ALA A 14 -31.41 10.66 0.14
CA ALA A 14 -30.55 9.53 -0.15
C ALA A 14 -29.11 9.98 -0.48
N VAL A 15 -28.97 11.03 -1.28
CA VAL A 15 -27.67 11.65 -1.57
C VAL A 15 -27.06 12.21 -0.28
N PHE A 16 -27.81 12.90 0.58
CA PHE A 16 -27.30 13.45 1.83
C PHE A 16 -26.82 12.35 2.81
N LEU A 17 -27.57 11.25 2.92
CA LEU A 17 -27.24 10.13 3.82
C LEU A 17 -26.05 9.29 3.32
N THR A 18 -25.83 9.24 2.01
CA THR A 18 -24.70 8.51 1.40
C THR A 18 -23.52 9.41 1.05
N ALA A 19 -23.71 10.73 1.08
CA ALA A 19 -22.64 11.68 0.84
C ALA A 19 -21.54 11.49 1.90
N PRO A 20 -20.28 11.36 1.48
CA PRO A 20 -19.19 11.17 2.41
C PRO A 20 -19.12 12.38 3.34
N ASN A 21 -18.96 12.15 4.65
CA ASN A 21 -18.79 13.22 5.62
C ASN A 21 -17.48 13.99 5.33
N ILE A 22 -17.58 15.14 4.64
CA ILE A 22 -16.45 15.95 4.16
C ILE A 22 -15.83 16.81 5.28
N LYS A 23 -16.00 16.45 6.55
CA LYS A 23 -15.16 16.98 7.64
C LYS A 23 -13.72 16.42 7.55
N ARG A 24 -13.07 16.65 6.40
CA ARG A 24 -11.71 16.21 6.04
C ARG A 24 -10.63 17.17 6.53
N GLY A 25 -10.81 17.78 7.71
CA GLY A 25 -9.81 18.69 8.30
C GLY A 25 -8.46 18.00 8.52
N ARG A 26 -8.47 16.69 8.84
CA ARG A 26 -7.24 15.89 9.04
C ARG A 26 -6.38 15.76 7.78
N MET A 27 -6.99 15.81 6.58
CA MET A 27 -6.27 15.69 5.31
C MET A 27 -5.77 17.04 4.80
N ALA A 28 -6.24 18.16 5.35
CA ALA A 28 -5.80 19.49 4.94
C ALA A 28 -4.29 19.67 5.05
N ARG A 29 -3.66 19.13 6.11
CA ARG A 29 -2.20 19.20 6.32
C ARG A 29 -1.38 18.44 5.28
N TRP A 30 -1.99 17.52 4.54
CA TRP A 30 -1.33 16.70 3.51
C TRP A 30 -1.67 17.16 2.09
N ARG A 31 -2.45 18.24 1.93
CA ARG A 31 -2.82 18.76 0.62
C ARG A 31 -1.58 19.26 -0.12
N GLY A 32 -1.42 18.83 -1.37
CA GLY A 32 -0.24 19.17 -2.18
C GLY A 32 0.99 18.30 -1.90
N GLN A 33 0.94 17.42 -0.89
CA GLN A 33 2.00 16.45 -0.63
C GLN A 33 1.95 15.34 -1.68
N ARG A 34 3.11 14.98 -2.23
CA ARG A 34 3.26 13.80 -3.08
C ARG A 34 3.49 12.57 -2.21
N PHE A 35 2.84 11.47 -2.57
CA PHE A 35 3.03 10.17 -1.95
C PHE A 35 3.52 9.19 -3.02
N ALA A 36 4.59 8.46 -2.70
CA ALA A 36 5.12 7.40 -3.53
C ALA A 36 4.35 6.11 -3.23
N HIS A 37 3.51 5.69 -4.17
CA HIS A 37 2.74 4.45 -4.11
C HIS A 37 3.69 3.26 -4.10
N ARG A 38 3.69 2.48 -3.02
CA ARG A 38 4.61 1.36 -2.74
C ARG A 38 6.08 1.77 -2.72
N GLY A 39 6.35 2.99 -2.30
CA GLY A 39 7.69 3.61 -2.39
C GLY A 39 8.00 4.15 -3.79
N LEU A 40 9.14 4.83 -3.93
CA LEU A 40 9.53 5.41 -5.21
C LEU A 40 10.24 4.35 -6.06
N HIS A 41 9.49 3.52 -6.78
CA HIS A 41 10.03 2.38 -7.52
C HIS A 41 10.01 2.59 -9.06
N SER A 42 10.72 1.75 -9.82
CA SER A 42 10.80 1.85 -11.29
C SER A 42 10.22 0.62 -11.99
N ALA A 43 9.69 0.81 -13.20
CA ALA A 43 9.23 -0.29 -14.05
C ALA A 43 10.38 -1.16 -14.58
N SER A 44 11.60 -0.59 -14.66
CA SER A 44 12.82 -1.29 -15.03
C SER A 44 13.31 -2.28 -13.97
N ARG A 45 12.70 -2.28 -12.76
CA ARG A 45 13.02 -3.14 -11.61
C ARG A 45 14.39 -2.90 -10.97
N ASP A 46 15.09 -1.82 -11.36
CA ASP A 46 16.30 -1.34 -10.66
C ASP A 46 15.99 -0.92 -9.22
N LEU A 47 14.75 -0.46 -8.99
CA LEU A 47 14.20 -0.18 -7.68
C LEU A 47 12.84 -0.88 -7.55
N VAL A 48 12.74 -1.82 -6.62
CA VAL A 48 11.57 -2.70 -6.47
C VAL A 48 10.57 -2.10 -5.49
N GLU A 49 9.28 -2.19 -5.81
CA GLU A 49 8.18 -1.74 -4.94
C GLU A 49 8.24 -2.40 -3.56
N ASN A 50 7.75 -1.71 -2.53
CA ASN A 50 7.62 -2.25 -1.17
C ASN A 50 8.96 -2.75 -0.60
N THR A 51 10.06 -2.01 -0.84
CA THR A 51 11.41 -2.29 -0.33
C THR A 51 12.02 -1.07 0.33
N LEU A 52 12.99 -1.28 1.23
CA LEU A 52 13.69 -0.18 1.92
C LEU A 52 14.36 0.80 0.93
N PRO A 53 15.05 0.36 -0.15
CA PRO A 53 15.60 1.29 -1.14
C PRO A 53 14.54 2.19 -1.80
N ALA A 54 13.34 1.66 -2.09
CA ALA A 54 12.25 2.46 -2.65
C ALA A 54 11.68 3.48 -1.66
N PHE A 55 11.64 3.13 -0.38
CA PHE A 55 11.24 4.06 0.67
C PHE A 55 12.29 5.13 0.90
N GLU A 56 13.57 4.75 0.95
CA GLU A 56 14.66 5.70 1.11
C GLU A 56 14.75 6.68 -0.07
N ALA A 57 14.51 6.21 -1.29
CA ALA A 57 14.42 7.06 -2.48
C ALA A 57 13.24 8.06 -2.40
N ALA A 58 12.09 7.65 -1.84
CA ALA A 58 10.96 8.54 -1.61
C ALA A 58 11.29 9.61 -0.55
N CYS A 59 11.93 9.22 0.57
CA CYS A 59 12.38 10.13 1.61
C CYS A 59 13.36 11.19 1.07
N ARG A 60 14.34 10.78 0.24
CA ARG A 60 15.28 11.71 -0.41
C ARG A 60 14.59 12.74 -1.32
N LYS A 61 13.40 12.44 -1.84
CA LYS A 61 12.58 13.36 -2.65
C LYS A 61 11.58 14.18 -1.82
N GLY A 62 11.49 13.97 -0.50
CA GLY A 62 10.51 14.60 0.36
C GLY A 62 9.08 14.14 0.10
N TYR A 63 8.90 12.92 -0.41
CA TYR A 63 7.59 12.34 -0.65
C TYR A 63 7.13 11.55 0.58
N GLY A 64 5.82 11.52 0.82
CA GLY A 64 5.24 10.52 1.71
C GLY A 64 5.33 9.14 1.08
N ILE A 65 5.17 8.09 1.88
CA ILE A 65 5.25 6.70 1.42
C ILE A 65 3.89 6.04 1.65
N GLU A 66 3.40 5.37 0.64
CA GLU A 66 2.35 4.36 0.77
C GLU A 66 3.00 2.97 0.63
N LEU A 67 2.46 1.98 1.36
CA LEU A 67 2.97 0.62 1.42
C LEU A 67 1.84 -0.36 1.70
N ASP A 68 2.06 -1.63 1.35
CA ASP A 68 1.10 -2.71 1.53
C ASP A 68 1.58 -3.71 2.58
N ILE A 69 0.68 -4.19 3.43
CA ILE A 69 1.00 -5.14 4.50
C ILE A 69 0.25 -6.45 4.28
N GLN A 70 0.98 -7.56 4.41
CA GLN A 70 0.47 -8.93 4.44
C GLN A 70 1.03 -9.65 5.68
N PHE A 71 0.46 -10.81 6.02
CA PHE A 71 0.97 -11.68 7.09
C PHE A 71 1.56 -12.96 6.53
N THR A 72 2.71 -13.37 7.06
CA THR A 72 3.32 -14.68 6.81
C THR A 72 2.64 -15.79 7.61
N ALA A 73 2.94 -17.05 7.30
CA ALA A 73 2.42 -18.23 8.00
C ALA A 73 2.77 -18.24 9.51
N ASP A 74 3.92 -17.66 9.88
CA ASP A 74 4.39 -17.48 11.25
C ASP A 74 3.96 -16.12 11.88
N GLY A 75 2.95 -15.47 11.29
CA GLY A 75 2.27 -14.30 11.85
C GLY A 75 3.07 -13.00 11.78
N GLN A 76 4.12 -12.93 10.97
CA GLN A 76 4.93 -11.71 10.82
C GLN A 76 4.28 -10.75 9.83
N ALA A 77 4.17 -9.47 10.20
CA ALA A 77 3.71 -8.42 9.31
C ALA A 77 4.82 -8.04 8.32
N VAL A 78 4.61 -8.30 7.03
CA VAL A 78 5.57 -8.07 5.95
C VAL A 78 5.04 -7.07 4.95
N VAL A 79 5.95 -6.33 4.31
CA VAL A 79 5.61 -5.30 3.33
C VAL A 79 5.64 -5.89 1.93
N PHE A 80 4.44 -6.20 1.40
CA PHE A 80 4.22 -6.88 0.13
C PHE A 80 2.78 -6.67 -0.36
N HIS A 81 2.61 -6.42 -1.67
CA HIS A 81 1.31 -6.11 -2.24
C HIS A 81 0.50 -7.34 -2.63
N ASP A 82 1.03 -8.15 -3.56
CA ASP A 82 0.26 -9.20 -4.22
C ASP A 82 -0.15 -10.31 -3.23
N ASP A 83 -1.25 -10.99 -3.53
CA ASP A 83 -1.72 -12.12 -2.71
C ASP A 83 -0.73 -13.30 -2.73
N ASN A 84 0.01 -13.45 -3.83
CA ASN A 84 1.01 -14.49 -4.03
C ASN A 84 2.36 -13.92 -4.46
N LEU A 85 3.39 -14.74 -4.33
CA LEU A 85 4.76 -14.33 -4.50
C LEU A 85 5.22 -14.32 -5.97
N SER A 86 4.38 -14.76 -6.92
CA SER A 86 4.80 -15.19 -8.25
C SER A 86 5.44 -14.08 -9.07
N ARG A 87 4.83 -12.88 -9.04
CA ARG A 87 5.30 -11.75 -9.87
C ARG A 87 6.69 -11.28 -9.47
N LEU A 88 6.99 -11.28 -8.17
CA LEU A 88 8.23 -10.70 -7.63
C LEU A 88 9.28 -11.76 -7.31
N THR A 89 8.91 -12.96 -6.88
CA THR A 89 9.89 -14.00 -6.48
C THR A 89 9.90 -15.23 -7.38
N GLY A 90 8.87 -15.41 -8.22
CA GLY A 90 8.68 -16.64 -9.00
C GLY A 90 8.04 -17.80 -8.21
N ASP A 91 7.76 -17.62 -6.91
CA ASP A 91 7.09 -18.64 -6.09
C ASP A 91 5.55 -18.55 -6.23
N PRO A 92 4.84 -19.65 -6.56
CA PRO A 92 3.39 -19.63 -6.71
C PRO A 92 2.61 -19.51 -5.39
N ARG A 93 3.26 -19.69 -4.24
CA ARG A 93 2.59 -19.72 -2.95
C ARG A 93 2.05 -18.34 -2.55
N PRO A 94 0.90 -18.29 -1.86
CA PRO A 94 0.44 -17.10 -1.14
C PRO A 94 1.41 -16.66 -0.05
N VAL A 95 1.46 -15.35 0.25
CA VAL A 95 2.30 -14.83 1.36
C VAL A 95 1.97 -15.51 2.69
N ARG A 96 0.67 -15.75 2.94
CA ARG A 96 0.17 -16.41 4.15
C ARG A 96 0.57 -17.88 4.31
N GLU A 97 1.21 -18.48 3.30
CA GLU A 97 1.62 -19.89 3.29
C GLU A 97 3.14 -20.06 3.40
N VAL A 98 3.90 -18.96 3.53
CA VAL A 98 5.35 -19.00 3.75
C VAL A 98 5.71 -18.33 5.07
N THR A 99 6.72 -18.83 5.76
CA THR A 99 7.31 -18.18 6.93
C THR A 99 8.14 -16.96 6.53
N LEU A 100 8.42 -16.05 7.48
CA LEU A 100 9.35 -14.94 7.23
C LEU A 100 10.74 -15.45 6.82
N ALA A 101 11.20 -16.56 7.40
CA ALA A 101 12.48 -17.16 7.05
C ALA A 101 12.52 -17.65 5.60
N GLU A 102 11.47 -18.33 5.12
CA GLU A 102 11.36 -18.74 3.72
C GLU A 102 11.26 -17.52 2.79
N LEU A 103 10.41 -16.55 3.12
CA LEU A 103 10.23 -15.33 2.34
C LEU A 103 11.55 -14.56 2.20
N ARG A 104 12.36 -14.51 3.26
CA ARG A 104 13.70 -13.91 3.24
C ARG A 104 14.66 -14.63 2.31
N ASN A 105 14.46 -15.90 1.98
CA ASN A 105 15.31 -16.60 1.02
C ASN A 105 14.89 -16.39 -0.45
N MET A 106 13.87 -15.57 -0.70
CA MET A 106 13.33 -15.30 -2.03
C MET A 106 13.73 -13.90 -2.51
N PRO A 107 14.74 -13.76 -3.40
CA PRO A 107 15.08 -12.46 -3.97
C PRO A 107 13.92 -11.92 -4.81
N ARG A 108 13.61 -10.62 -4.68
CA ARG A 108 12.56 -9.98 -5.47
C ARG A 108 13.15 -9.44 -6.77
N ALA A 109 12.55 -9.79 -7.90
CA ALA A 109 12.94 -9.36 -9.24
C ALA A 109 14.42 -9.62 -9.59
N GLY A 110 15.06 -10.61 -8.95
CA GLY A 110 16.49 -10.92 -9.15
C GLY A 110 17.44 -9.94 -8.45
N VAL A 111 16.94 -9.03 -7.60
CA VAL A 111 17.75 -8.08 -6.84
C VAL A 111 17.94 -8.59 -5.41
N GLU A 112 19.19 -8.85 -5.02
CA GLU A 112 19.54 -9.51 -3.76
C GLU A 112 19.20 -8.64 -2.52
N ASP A 113 19.34 -7.32 -2.64
CA ASP A 113 18.98 -6.32 -1.62
C ASP A 113 17.50 -5.90 -1.65
N ALA A 114 16.69 -6.46 -2.55
CA ALA A 114 15.25 -6.20 -2.62
C ALA A 114 14.43 -7.13 -1.72
N ARG A 115 15.02 -7.67 -0.64
CA ARG A 115 14.25 -8.48 0.31
C ARG A 115 13.14 -7.63 0.92
N GLY A 116 11.97 -8.22 1.02
CA GLY A 116 10.84 -7.59 1.66
C GLY A 116 11.09 -7.26 3.11
N PRO A 117 11.00 -5.98 3.53
CA PRO A 117 11.09 -5.67 4.94
C PRO A 117 9.82 -6.11 5.65
N THR A 118 9.96 -6.45 6.92
CA THR A 118 8.85 -6.45 7.87
C THR A 118 8.33 -5.02 8.05
N LEU A 119 7.11 -4.88 8.54
CA LEU A 119 6.57 -3.58 8.92
C LEU A 119 7.47 -2.91 9.98
N ARG A 120 7.99 -3.70 10.94
CA ARG A 120 8.91 -3.21 11.98
C ARG A 120 10.21 -2.65 11.39
N GLU A 121 10.85 -3.37 10.46
CA GLU A 121 12.06 -2.91 9.80
C GLU A 121 11.81 -1.63 8.99
N THR A 122 10.68 -1.59 8.27
CA THR A 122 10.27 -0.39 7.53
C THR A 122 10.15 0.82 8.46
N LEU A 123 9.40 0.70 9.56
CA LEU A 123 9.19 1.80 10.51
C LEU A 123 10.46 2.22 11.27
N ALA A 124 11.45 1.35 11.39
CA ALA A 124 12.72 1.67 12.02
C ALA A 124 13.70 2.39 11.07
N ALA A 125 13.49 2.26 9.75
CA ALA A 125 14.41 2.76 8.73
C ALA A 125 14.04 4.14 8.16
N VAL A 126 12.81 4.62 8.40
CA VAL A 126 12.29 5.89 7.82
C VAL A 126 11.80 6.88 8.86
#